data_AF-A0A1E1WPX0-F1
#
_entry.id   AF-A0A1E1WPX0-F1
#
_cell.length_a   1.000
_cell.length_b   1.000
_cell.length_c   1.000
_cell.angle_alpha   90.00
_cell.angle_beta   90.00
_cell.angle_gamma   90.00
#
_symmetry.space_group_name_H-M   'P 1'
#
loop_
_entity.id
_entity.type
_entity.pdbx_description
1 polymer ?
#
loop_
_entity_poly.entity_id
_entity_poly.type
_entity_poly.pdbx_seq_one_letter_code
_entity_poly.pdbx_strand_id
1 'polypeptide(L)'
;EAVDFYAEKYQELTEFKEVTEKKLVALEHKNIYLEKCNNALEERVRELEEREIQKNIEIIGMEKVDNENLHTTIIKIAQKLNVKHSAIESAKRVGRDKTADNKYQPVVVTLTSQSARDQWLSGRKTV
;
A
#
# COMPACT_ATOMS: atom_id res chain seq x y z
N GLU A 1 31.99 58.31 -14.26
CA GLU A 1 32.73 57.03 -14.06
C GLU A 1 32.25 56.24 -12.84
N ALA A 2 32.54 56.65 -11.59
CA ALA A 2 32.10 55.87 -10.42
C ALA A 2 30.57 55.79 -10.26
N VAL A 3 29.86 56.92 -10.46
CA VAL A 3 28.39 56.98 -10.38
C VAL A 3 27.73 56.12 -11.47
N ASP A 4 28.25 56.17 -12.69
CA ASP A 4 27.74 55.40 -13.82
C ASP A 4 27.94 53.89 -13.60
N PHE A 5 29.12 53.50 -13.10
CA PHE A 5 29.40 52.11 -12.72
C PHE A 5 28.44 51.59 -11.64
N TYR A 6 28.18 52.39 -10.60
CA TYR A 6 27.21 51.99 -9.57
C TYR A 6 25.78 51.92 -10.09
N ALA A 7 25.39 52.81 -11.02
CA ALA A 7 24.07 52.77 -11.65
C ALA A 7 23.88 51.49 -12.49
N GLU A 8 24.88 51.12 -13.31
CA GLU A 8 24.86 49.87 -14.07
C GLU A 8 24.77 48.64 -13.15
N LYS A 9 25.55 48.61 -12.06
CA LYS A 9 25.48 47.50 -11.09
C LYS A 9 24.16 47.42 -10.35
N TYR A 10 23.52 48.56 -10.06
CA TYR A 10 22.20 48.57 -9.43
C TYR A 10 21.11 48.08 -10.40
N GLN A 11 21.23 48.41 -11.68
CA GLN A 11 20.34 47.92 -12.73
C GLN A 11 20.45 46.40 -12.90
N GLU A 12 21.68 45.86 -13.01
CA GLU A 12 21.93 44.42 -13.06
C GLU A 12 21.33 43.69 -11.85
N LEU A 13 21.46 44.26 -10.65
CA LEU A 13 20.93 43.68 -9.42
C LEU A 13 19.39 43.65 -9.43
N THR A 14 18.76 44.72 -9.93
CA THR A 14 17.30 44.83 -10.05
C THR A 14 16.76 43.79 -11.02
N GLU A 15 17.37 43.66 -12.19
CA GLU A 15 16.99 42.68 -13.21
C GLU A 15 17.18 41.24 -12.70
N PHE A 16 18.30 40.97 -12.03
CA PHE A 16 18.55 39.66 -11.43
C PHE A 16 17.50 39.32 -10.36
N LYS A 17 17.13 40.29 -9.52
CA LYS A 17 16.09 40.13 -8.51
C LYS A 17 14.75 39.78 -9.15
N GLU A 18 14.31 40.51 -10.17
CA GLU A 18 13.04 40.23 -10.86
C GLU A 18 13.01 38.84 -11.50
N VAL A 19 14.11 38.43 -12.14
CA VAL A 19 14.21 37.09 -12.74
C VAL A 19 14.14 36.00 -11.67
N THR A 20 14.78 36.23 -10.53
CA THR A 20 14.78 35.29 -9.42
C THR A 20 13.41 35.17 -8.77
N GLU A 21 12.70 36.29 -8.55
CA GLU A 21 11.34 36.30 -8.02
C GLU A 21 10.36 35.56 -8.96
N LYS A 22 10.46 35.80 -10.28
CA LYS A 22 9.65 35.05 -11.27
C LYS A 22 9.92 33.55 -11.23
N LYS A 23 11.19 33.15 -11.09
CA LYS A 23 11.57 31.73 -10.96
C LYS A 23 11.04 31.12 -9.66
N LEU A 24 11.10 31.85 -8.55
CA LEU A 24 10.56 31.39 -7.26
C LEU A 24 9.07 31.09 -7.37
N VAL A 25 8.27 32.04 -7.88
CA VAL A 25 6.83 31.85 -8.05
C VAL A 25 6.53 30.67 -8.99
N ALA A 26 7.27 30.54 -10.09
CA ALA A 26 7.11 29.41 -11.01
C ALA A 26 7.42 28.06 -10.34
N LEU A 27 8.46 28.01 -9.49
CA LEU A 27 8.81 26.81 -8.73
C LEU A 27 7.78 26.49 -7.66
N GLU A 28 7.25 27.48 -6.95
CA GLU A 28 6.18 27.31 -5.97
C GLU A 28 4.92 26.72 -6.61
N HIS A 29 4.48 27.28 -7.74
CA HIS A 29 3.34 26.75 -8.49
C HIS A 29 3.59 25.30 -8.97
N LYS A 30 4.80 25.00 -9.45
CA LYS A 30 5.17 23.64 -9.85
C LYS A 30 5.15 22.68 -8.66
N ASN A 31 5.63 23.12 -7.50
CA ASN A 31 5.66 22.29 -6.31
C ASN A 31 4.24 21.96 -5.83
N ILE A 32 3.37 22.97 -5.73
CA ILE A 32 1.95 22.79 -5.39
C ILE A 32 1.27 21.82 -6.37
N TYR A 33 1.56 21.93 -7.66
CA TYR A 33 1.01 21.02 -8.66
C TYR A 33 1.50 19.58 -8.44
N LEU A 34 2.80 19.38 -8.23
CA LEU A 34 3.39 18.07 -7.99
C LEU A 34 2.86 17.42 -6.71
N GLU A 35 2.67 18.18 -5.63
CA GLU A 35 2.07 17.71 -4.39
C GLU A 35 0.64 17.20 -4.62
N LYS A 36 -0.17 17.94 -5.38
CA LYS A 36 -1.53 17.50 -5.75
C LYS A 36 -1.51 16.20 -6.55
N CYS A 37 -0.62 16.09 -7.53
CA CYS A 37 -0.47 14.87 -8.32
C CYS A 37 -0.02 13.69 -7.46
N ASN A 38 0.93 13.90 -6.55
CA ASN A 38 1.42 12.85 -5.66
C ASN A 38 0.32 12.36 -4.73
N ASN A 39 -0.44 13.27 -4.11
CA ASN A 39 -1.58 12.89 -3.24
C ASN A 39 -2.63 12.07 -3.98
N ALA A 40 -2.95 12.45 -5.23
CA ALA A 40 -3.91 11.71 -6.06
C ALA A 40 -3.39 10.31 -6.43
N LEU A 41 -2.07 10.17 -6.66
CA LEU A 41 -1.45 8.87 -6.92
C LEU A 41 -1.43 8.00 -5.67
N GLU A 42 -1.08 8.54 -4.51
CA GLU A 42 -1.11 7.83 -3.23
C GLU A 42 -2.51 7.32 -2.90
N GLU A 43 -3.55 8.14 -3.13
CA GLU A 43 -4.94 7.74 -2.94
C GLU A 43 -5.33 6.59 -3.87
N ARG A 44 -4.98 6.69 -5.16
CA ARG A 44 -5.23 5.61 -6.12
C ARG A 44 -4.48 4.32 -5.78
N VAL A 45 -3.26 4.40 -5.26
CA VAL A 45 -2.52 3.24 -4.78
C VAL A 45 -3.23 2.60 -3.59
N ARG A 46 -3.67 3.39 -2.61
CA ARG A 46 -4.45 2.90 -1.46
C ARG A 46 -5.72 2.17 -1.91
N GLU A 47 -6.49 2.74 -2.84
CA GLU A 47 -7.71 2.11 -3.35
C GLU A 47 -7.43 0.76 -4.03
N LEU A 48 -6.32 0.63 -4.75
CA LEU A 48 -5.91 -0.61 -5.38
C LEU A 48 -5.47 -1.64 -4.34
N GLU A 49 -4.68 -1.24 -3.35
CA GLU A 49 -4.27 -2.12 -2.25
C GLU A 49 -5.46 -2.63 -1.45
N GLU A 50 -6.40 -1.74 -1.11
CA GLU A 50 -7.65 -2.10 -0.44
C GLU A 50 -8.45 -3.13 -1.26
N ARG A 51 -8.58 -2.90 -2.57
CA ARG A 51 -9.30 -3.81 -3.47
C ARG A 51 -8.67 -5.20 -3.53
N GLU A 52 -7.34 -5.27 -3.54
CA GLU A 52 -6.60 -6.53 -3.54
C GLU A 52 -6.79 -7.31 -2.22
N ILE A 53 -6.83 -6.62 -1.08
CA ILE A 53 -6.98 -7.29 0.23
C ILE A 53 -8.43 -7.51 0.66
N GLN A 54 -9.41 -6.86 0.01
CA GLN A 54 -10.84 -6.99 0.33
C GLN A 54 -11.35 -8.43 0.26
N LYS A 55 -10.74 -9.26 -0.59
CA LYS A 55 -11.09 -10.67 -0.75
C LYS A 55 -10.21 -11.63 0.06
N ASN A 56 -9.23 -11.09 0.79
CA ASN A 56 -8.27 -11.88 1.52
C ASN A 56 -8.71 -12.08 2.97
N ILE A 57 -8.42 -13.27 3.49
CA ILE A 57 -8.42 -13.58 4.93
C ILE A 57 -7.01 -13.97 5.36
N GLU A 58 -6.65 -13.61 6.58
CA GLU A 58 -5.36 -13.96 7.18
C GLU A 58 -5.59 -14.95 8.32
N ILE A 59 -4.89 -16.09 8.27
CA ILE A 59 -4.93 -17.13 9.28
C ILE A 59 -3.58 -17.10 10.00
N ILE A 60 -3.64 -16.77 11.29
CA ILE A 60 -2.48 -16.63 12.16
C ILE A 60 -2.39 -17.85 13.08
N GLY A 61 -1.17 -18.29 13.39
CA GLY A 61 -0.93 -19.38 14.34
C GLY A 61 -1.06 -20.79 13.75
N MET A 62 -1.21 -20.91 12.43
CA MET A 62 -1.20 -22.22 11.77
C MET A 62 0.23 -22.76 11.67
N GLU A 63 0.48 -23.87 12.36
CA GLU A 63 1.76 -24.58 12.39
C GLU A 63 2.27 -24.88 10.98
N LYS A 64 3.58 -24.73 10.80
CA LYS A 64 4.27 -25.03 9.54
C LYS A 64 4.75 -26.48 9.61
N VAL A 65 4.30 -27.29 8.66
CA VAL A 65 4.70 -28.69 8.53
C VAL A 65 5.57 -28.84 7.28
N ASP A 66 6.57 -29.73 7.33
CA ASP A 66 7.36 -30.05 6.15
C ASP A 66 6.48 -30.63 5.04
N ASN A 67 6.67 -30.16 3.81
CA ASN A 67 5.83 -30.49 2.65
C ASN A 67 4.33 -30.18 2.84
N GLU A 68 4.01 -29.10 3.55
CA GLU A 68 2.63 -28.65 3.77
C GLU A 68 1.86 -28.43 2.46
N ASN A 69 0.71 -29.09 2.35
CA ASN A 69 -0.31 -28.74 1.35
C ASN A 69 -1.32 -27.75 1.95
N LEU A 70 -1.01 -26.46 1.82
CA LEU A 70 -1.85 -25.37 2.33
C LEU A 70 -3.30 -25.48 1.83
N HIS A 71 -3.50 -25.81 0.55
CA HIS A 71 -4.83 -25.89 -0.03
C HIS A 71 -5.70 -26.93 0.68
N THR A 72 -5.17 -28.13 0.93
CA THR A 72 -5.88 -29.17 1.67
C THR A 72 -6.20 -28.75 3.10
N THR A 73 -5.26 -28.10 3.79
CA THR A 73 -5.46 -27.62 5.16
C THR A 73 -6.55 -26.54 5.22
N ILE A 74 -6.53 -25.57 4.30
CA ILE A 74 -7.53 -24.51 4.24
C ILE A 74 -8.92 -25.07 3.90
N ILE A 75 -9.03 -26.09 3.04
CA ILE A 75 -10.31 -26.77 2.78
C ILE A 75 -10.87 -27.40 4.06
N LYS A 76 -10.03 -28.07 4.88
CA LYS A 76 -10.46 -28.63 6.16
C LYS A 76 -10.95 -27.55 7.13
N ILE A 77 -10.30 -26.39 7.15
CA ILE A 77 -10.75 -25.24 7.95
C ILE A 77 -12.10 -24.74 7.42
N ALA A 78 -12.27 -24.61 6.11
CA ALA A 78 -13.53 -24.21 5.48
C ALA A 78 -14.69 -25.12 5.87
N GLN A 79 -14.45 -26.45 5.83
CA GLN A 79 -15.43 -27.46 6.23
C GLN A 79 -15.81 -27.33 7.71
N LYS A 80 -14.83 -27.13 8.60
CA LYS A 80 -15.08 -26.92 10.04
C LYS A 80 -15.89 -25.66 10.32
N LEU A 81 -15.66 -24.60 9.56
CA LEU A 81 -16.40 -23.34 9.66
C LEU A 81 -17.74 -23.36 8.91
N ASN A 82 -18.08 -24.48 8.24
CA ASN A 82 -19.27 -24.63 7.40
C ASN A 82 -19.39 -23.55 6.32
N VAL A 83 -18.27 -23.20 5.68
CA VAL A 83 -18.20 -22.22 4.59
C VAL A 83 -17.80 -22.87 3.27
N LYS A 84 -18.17 -22.24 2.15
CA LYS A 84 -17.90 -22.77 0.81
C LYS A 84 -16.40 -22.79 0.53
N HIS A 85 -15.83 -23.99 0.45
CA HIS A 85 -14.44 -24.19 0.04
C HIS A 85 -14.20 -23.88 -1.44
N SER A 86 -15.24 -23.95 -2.29
CA SER A 86 -15.13 -23.59 -3.72
C SER A 86 -14.84 -22.11 -3.97
N ALA A 87 -14.98 -21.26 -2.94
CA ALA A 87 -14.65 -19.85 -3.02
C ALA A 87 -13.16 -19.57 -2.79
N ILE A 88 -12.33 -20.56 -2.48
CA ILE A 88 -10.88 -20.42 -2.30
C ILE A 88 -10.20 -20.37 -3.66
N GLU A 89 -9.52 -19.27 -3.97
CA GLU A 89 -8.70 -19.13 -5.18
C GLU A 89 -7.26 -19.56 -4.92
N SER A 90 -6.67 -19.09 -3.83
CA SER A 90 -5.30 -19.42 -3.47
C SER A 90 -5.04 -19.32 -1.96
N ALA A 91 -4.00 -19.99 -1.49
CA ALA A 91 -3.52 -19.89 -0.12
C ALA A 91 -1.99 -19.89 -0.12
N LYS A 92 -1.38 -18.91 0.56
CA LYS A 92 0.08 -18.79 0.63
C LYS A 92 0.52 -18.26 1.99
N ARG A 93 1.69 -18.72 2.46
CA ARG A 93 2.37 -18.08 3.59
C ARG A 93 2.94 -16.74 3.15
N VAL A 94 2.79 -15.73 3.99
CA VAL A 94 3.31 -14.38 3.74
C VAL A 94 4.23 -13.94 4.88
N GLY A 95 5.09 -12.96 4.59
CA GLY A 95 6.07 -12.45 5.55
C GLY A 95 7.39 -13.22 5.57
N ARG A 96 8.36 -12.67 6.28
CA ARG A 96 9.70 -13.27 6.45
C ARG A 96 9.64 -14.39 7.48
N ASP A 97 10.37 -15.48 7.22
CA ASP A 97 10.50 -16.58 8.17
C ASP A 97 11.26 -16.07 9.41
N LYS A 98 10.59 -16.04 10.56
CA LYS A 98 11.18 -15.57 11.82
C LYS A 98 11.47 -16.79 12.69
N THR A 99 12.71 -17.27 12.60
CA THR A 99 13.18 -18.44 13.37
C THR A 99 13.23 -18.19 14.89
N ALA A 100 13.20 -16.93 15.34
CA ALA A 100 13.46 -16.56 16.73
C ALA A 100 12.22 -16.51 17.64
N ASP A 101 11.00 -16.38 17.10
CA ASP A 101 9.81 -15.99 17.89
C ASP A 101 8.76 -17.09 18.08
N ASN A 102 9.03 -18.33 17.67
CA ASN A 102 8.05 -19.45 17.71
C ASN A 102 6.68 -19.09 17.08
N LYS A 103 6.66 -18.08 16.18
CA LYS A 103 5.48 -17.57 15.50
C LYS A 103 5.50 -18.04 14.07
N TYR A 104 4.54 -18.88 13.71
CA TYR A 104 4.36 -19.34 12.34
C TYR A 104 3.99 -18.18 11.42
N GLN A 105 4.52 -18.22 10.19
CA GLN A 105 4.18 -17.26 9.15
C GLN A 105 2.65 -17.27 8.91
N PRO A 106 1.99 -16.11 8.86
CA PRO A 106 0.58 -16.04 8.54
C PRO A 106 0.29 -16.65 7.16
N VAL A 107 -0.89 -17.23 7.02
CA VAL A 107 -1.40 -17.70 5.74
C VAL A 107 -2.48 -16.78 5.25
N VAL A 108 -2.23 -16.17 4.08
CA VAL A 108 -3.22 -15.39 3.36
C VAL A 108 -3.95 -16.31 2.41
N VAL A 109 -5.27 -16.34 2.55
CA VAL A 109 -6.17 -17.05 1.64
C VAL A 109 -6.93 -16.01 0.84
N THR A 110 -6.81 -16.07 -0.48
CA THR A 110 -7.55 -15.22 -1.42
C THR A 110 -8.83 -15.94 -1.83
N LEU A 111 -9.95 -15.24 -1.72
CA LEU A 111 -11.27 -15.75 -2.06
C LEU A 111 -11.79 -15.09 -3.34
N THR A 112 -12.78 -15.70 -3.98
CA THR A 112 -13.35 -15.21 -5.24
C THR A 112 -14.04 -13.85 -5.11
N SER A 113 -14.57 -13.54 -3.92
CA SER A 113 -15.32 -12.32 -3.67
C SER A 113 -15.22 -11.85 -2.22
N GLN A 114 -15.47 -10.55 -2.00
CA GLN A 114 -15.59 -9.96 -0.68
C GLN A 114 -16.72 -10.61 0.13
N SER A 115 -17.85 -10.95 -0.51
CA SER A 115 -18.95 -11.64 0.18
C SER A 115 -18.54 -13.01 0.71
N ALA A 116 -17.74 -13.78 -0.04
CA ALA A 116 -17.19 -15.04 0.44
C ALA A 116 -16.28 -14.80 1.66
N ARG A 117 -15.46 -13.76 1.62
CA ARG A 117 -14.60 -13.35 2.74
C ARG A 117 -15.40 -12.99 3.98
N ASP A 118 -16.47 -12.23 3.84
CA ASP A 118 -17.32 -11.85 4.97
C ASP A 118 -18.05 -13.05 5.57
N GLN A 119 -18.46 -14.03 4.76
CA GLN A 119 -19.01 -15.31 5.25
C GLN A 119 -17.99 -16.06 6.11
N TRP A 120 -16.74 -16.18 5.64
CA TRP A 120 -15.65 -16.78 6.39
C TRP A 120 -15.40 -16.07 7.73
N LEU A 121 -15.38 -14.74 7.73
CA LEU A 121 -15.18 -13.95 8.94
C LEU A 121 -16.38 -14.02 9.89
N SER A 122 -17.60 -14.18 9.39
CA SER A 122 -18.80 -14.33 10.21
C SER A 122 -18.82 -15.66 10.96
N GLY A 123 -18.36 -16.75 10.32
CA GLY A 123 -18.26 -18.08 10.92
C GLY A 123 -17.27 -18.16 12.08
N ARG A 124 -16.32 -17.22 12.20
CA ARG A 124 -15.39 -17.12 13.33
C ARG A 124 -16.09 -16.85 14.67
N LYS A 125 -17.19 -16.10 14.68
CA LYS A 125 -17.83 -15.66 15.94
C LYS A 125 -18.61 -16.79 16.64
N THR A 126 -18.75 -17.94 15.99
CA THR A 126 -19.63 -19.03 16.40
C THR A 126 -18.89 -20.28 16.88
N VAL A 127 -17.54 -20.25 16.87
CA VAL A 127 -16.64 -21.35 17.28
C VAL A 127 -15.89 -20.96 18.54
#